data_AF-A0A484L2S3-F1
#
_entry.id   AF-A0A484L2S3-F1
#
_cell.length_a   1.000
_cell.length_b   1.000
_cell.length_c   1.000
_cell.angle_alpha   90.00
_cell.angle_beta   90.00
_cell.angle_gamma   90.00
#
_symmetry.space_group_name_H-M   'P 1'
#
loop_
_entity.id
_entity.type
_entity.pdbx_description
1 polymer ?
#
loop_
_entity_poly.entity_id
_entity_poly.type
_entity_poly.pdbx_seq_one_letter_code
_entity_poly.pdbx_strand_id
1 'polypeptide(L)'
;MATATSTPRGHVEEIRRSKFSIGGEPNPLTEDLHQAVKNLSAELYSKDVHFLMELIQNAEDNEYEAGVEPRLEFVITSKDITETGAEATLLIFNNEKGFSRKNIDSICSVGRSTKKGNRNNGYIGEKGSYDGCLH
;
A
#
# COMPACT_ATOMS: atom_id res chain seq x y z
N MET A 1 28.00 -8.10 -14.30
CA MET A 1 26.80 -8.97 -14.39
C MET A 1 26.00 -8.79 -13.10
N ALA A 2 24.77 -8.29 -13.19
CA ALA A 2 23.94 -8.02 -12.02
C ALA A 2 23.33 -9.35 -11.53
N THR A 3 23.49 -9.68 -10.25
CA THR A 3 22.92 -10.90 -9.64
C THR A 3 21.39 -10.87 -9.74
N ALA A 4 20.72 -12.03 -9.84
CA ALA A 4 19.27 -12.10 -10.04
C ALA A 4 18.44 -11.24 -9.04
N THR A 5 18.95 -11.03 -7.82
CA THR A 5 18.36 -10.19 -6.75
C THR A 5 18.44 -8.67 -6.98
N SER A 6 19.18 -8.20 -7.98
CA SER A 6 19.36 -6.77 -8.28
C SER A 6 18.30 -6.20 -9.23
N THR A 7 17.48 -7.05 -9.85
CA THR A 7 16.39 -6.61 -10.74
C THR A 7 15.08 -6.40 -9.96
N PRO A 8 14.17 -5.51 -10.39
CA PRO A 8 12.87 -5.34 -9.74
C PRO A 8 12.08 -6.64 -9.63
N ARG A 9 12.08 -7.44 -10.70
CA ARG A 9 11.43 -8.76 -10.71
C ARG A 9 12.08 -9.71 -9.70
N GLY A 10 13.41 -9.74 -9.64
CA GLY A 10 14.14 -10.57 -8.68
C GLY A 10 13.87 -10.19 -7.22
N HIS A 11 13.72 -8.89 -6.93
CA HIS A 11 13.34 -8.41 -5.60
C HIS A 11 11.92 -8.83 -5.21
N VAL A 12 10.97 -8.75 -6.13
CA VAL A 12 9.60 -9.24 -5.90
C VAL A 12 9.59 -10.75 -5.63
N GLU A 13 10.32 -11.55 -6.42
CA GLU A 13 10.42 -12.99 -6.18
C GLU A 13 11.11 -13.33 -4.85
N GLU A 14 12.10 -12.54 -4.45
CA GLU A 14 12.74 -12.67 -3.14
C GLU A 14 11.73 -12.42 -2.01
N ILE A 15 10.92 -11.37 -2.09
CA ILE A 15 9.85 -11.08 -1.12
C ILE A 15 8.82 -12.21 -1.07
N ARG A 16 8.34 -12.66 -2.24
CA ARG A 16 7.33 -13.73 -2.36
C ARG A 16 7.77 -14.99 -1.65
N ARG A 17 9.02 -15.42 -1.88
CA ARG A 17 9.58 -16.62 -1.26
C ARG A 17 9.91 -16.43 0.22
N SER A 18 10.57 -15.33 0.59
CA SER A 18 11.12 -15.15 1.94
C SER A 18 10.11 -14.65 2.96
N LYS A 19 9.24 -13.70 2.59
CA LYS A 19 8.26 -13.10 3.52
C LYS A 19 6.93 -13.84 3.52
N PHE A 20 6.51 -14.36 2.36
CA PHE A 20 5.18 -14.93 2.19
C PHE A 20 5.20 -16.45 1.95
N SER A 21 6.38 -17.08 1.90
CA SER A 21 6.54 -18.53 1.63
C SER A 21 5.86 -19.00 0.34
N ILE A 22 5.65 -18.11 -0.62
CA ILE A 22 4.98 -18.45 -1.89
C ILE A 22 5.95 -19.28 -2.74
N GLY A 23 5.52 -20.48 -3.14
CA GLY A 23 6.34 -21.43 -3.91
C GLY A 23 7.37 -22.21 -3.08
N GLY A 24 7.30 -22.11 -1.74
CA GLY A 24 8.07 -22.92 -0.80
C GLY A 24 7.16 -23.72 0.14
N GLU A 25 7.71 -24.20 1.25
CA GLU A 25 6.94 -24.92 2.27
C GLU A 25 5.88 -23.99 2.91
N PRO A 26 4.63 -24.46 3.08
CA PRO A 26 3.57 -23.68 3.68
C PRO A 26 3.94 -23.22 5.09
N ASN A 27 3.81 -21.92 5.36
CA ASN A 27 3.91 -21.40 6.72
C ASN A 27 2.52 -21.46 7.37
N PRO A 28 2.31 -22.23 8.45
CA PRO A 28 1.01 -22.35 9.10
C PRO A 28 0.48 -21.00 9.63
N LEU A 29 1.34 -20.02 9.91
CA LEU A 29 0.95 -18.68 10.36
C LEU A 29 0.37 -17.80 9.24
N THR A 30 0.49 -18.20 7.97
CA THR A 30 -0.02 -17.40 6.84
C THR A 30 -1.54 -17.31 6.86
N GLU A 31 -2.24 -18.37 7.27
CA GLU A 31 -3.70 -18.38 7.37
C GLU A 31 -4.19 -17.43 8.47
N ASP A 32 -3.57 -17.50 9.66
CA ASP A 32 -3.85 -16.57 10.77
C ASP A 32 -3.58 -15.12 10.38
N LEU A 33 -2.49 -14.86 9.64
CA LEU A 33 -2.16 -13.53 9.14
C LEU A 33 -3.20 -13.02 8.13
N HIS A 34 -3.62 -13.85 7.17
CA HIS A 34 -4.68 -13.50 6.23
C HIS A 34 -5.98 -13.17 6.95
N GLN A 35 -6.35 -13.97 7.95
CA GLN A 35 -7.56 -13.72 8.74
C GLN A 35 -7.45 -12.44 9.56
N ALA A 36 -6.28 -12.16 10.15
CA ALA A 36 -6.02 -10.92 10.88
C ALA A 36 -6.11 -9.68 9.96
N VAL A 37 -5.52 -9.75 8.76
CA VAL A 37 -5.61 -8.67 7.76
C VAL A 37 -7.05 -8.45 7.29
N LYS A 38 -7.82 -9.53 7.09
CA LYS A 38 -9.23 -9.46 6.72
C LYS A 38 -10.10 -8.83 7.81
N ASN A 39 -9.84 -9.15 9.07
CA ASN A 39 -10.58 -8.57 10.19
C ASN A 39 -10.22 -7.08 10.36
N LEU A 40 -8.93 -6.74 10.24
CA LEU A 40 -8.48 -5.35 10.28
C LEU A 40 -9.08 -4.52 9.13
N SER A 41 -9.12 -5.08 7.92
CA SER A 41 -9.73 -4.37 6.79
C SER A 41 -11.22 -4.15 7.01
N ALA A 42 -11.96 -5.15 7.55
CA ALA A 42 -13.37 -5.03 7.92
C ALA A 42 -13.64 -3.87 8.90
N GLU A 43 -12.79 -3.66 9.89
CA GLU A 43 -12.92 -2.57 10.86
C GLU A 43 -12.59 -1.18 10.25
N LEU A 44 -11.68 -1.14 9.27
CA LEU A 44 -11.28 0.08 8.55
C LEU A 44 -12.34 0.58 7.55
N TYR A 45 -13.25 -0.28 7.07
CA TYR A 45 -14.38 0.11 6.19
C TYR A 45 -15.42 1.03 6.87
N SER A 46 -15.25 1.38 8.15
CA SER A 46 -16.06 2.41 8.81
C SER A 46 -15.62 3.85 8.50
N LYS A 47 -14.57 4.03 7.67
CA LYS A 47 -13.83 5.28 7.46
C LYS A 47 -13.55 5.60 5.97
N ASP A 48 -14.50 5.34 5.06
CA ASP A 48 -14.29 5.41 3.60
C ASP A 48 -13.57 6.67 3.05
N VAL A 49 -13.76 7.84 3.67
CA VAL A 49 -13.08 9.08 3.26
C VAL A 49 -11.59 9.07 3.61
N HIS A 50 -11.19 8.38 4.68
CA HIS A 50 -9.79 8.32 5.12
C HIS A 50 -8.92 7.57 4.11
N PHE A 51 -9.45 6.53 3.47
CA PHE A 51 -8.74 5.78 2.44
C PHE A 51 -8.33 6.69 1.26
N LEU A 52 -9.24 7.54 0.78
CA LEU A 52 -8.94 8.47 -0.31
C LEU A 52 -7.89 9.50 0.12
N MET A 53 -7.99 10.01 1.35
CA MET A 53 -7.00 10.95 1.89
C MET A 53 -5.61 10.32 2.04
N GLU A 54 -5.53 9.04 2.45
CA GLU A 54 -4.26 8.31 2.53
C GLU A 54 -3.60 8.14 1.15
N LEU A 55 -4.39 7.90 0.09
CA LEU A 55 -3.87 7.84 -1.27
C LEU A 55 -3.35 9.19 -1.76
N ILE A 56 -4.04 10.29 -1.43
CA ILE A 56 -3.58 11.64 -1.75
C ILE A 56 -2.28 11.94 -1.02
N GLN A 57 -2.18 11.62 0.27
CA GLN A 57 -0.95 11.79 1.04
C GLN A 57 0.21 10.96 0.48
N ASN A 58 -0.05 9.74 0.01
CA ASN A 58 0.97 8.94 -0.68
C ASN A 58 1.44 9.62 -1.97
N ALA A 59 0.51 10.19 -2.76
CA ALA A 59 0.87 10.95 -3.96
C ALA A 59 1.66 12.24 -3.65
N GLU A 60 1.37 12.91 -2.53
CA GLU A 60 2.15 14.06 -2.07
C GLU A 60 3.57 13.67 -1.62
N ASP A 61 3.71 12.51 -0.98
CA ASP A 61 5.00 11.97 -0.51
C ASP A 61 5.86 11.34 -1.65
N ASN A 62 5.33 11.23 -2.86
CA ASN A 62 6.01 10.59 -4.00
C ASN A 62 7.13 11.46 -4.60
N GLU A 63 8.07 10.80 -5.27
CA GLU A 63 9.11 11.45 -6.07
C GLU A 63 8.67 11.54 -7.54
N TYR A 64 8.82 12.73 -8.13
CA TYR A 64 8.48 13.00 -9.53
C TYR A 64 9.72 13.46 -10.30
N GLU A 65 9.74 13.25 -11.61
CA GLU A 65 10.84 13.71 -12.46
C GLU A 65 10.87 15.25 -12.55
N ALA A 66 12.06 15.81 -12.74
CA ALA A 66 12.24 17.25 -12.80
C ALA A 66 11.43 17.87 -13.96
N GLY A 67 10.63 18.89 -13.65
CA GLY A 67 9.79 19.59 -14.64
C GLY A 67 8.51 18.85 -15.01
N VAL A 68 8.20 17.72 -14.38
CA VAL A 68 6.90 17.03 -14.51
C VAL A 68 5.94 17.54 -13.45
N GLU A 69 4.73 17.89 -13.86
CA GLU A 69 3.65 18.24 -12.92
C GLU A 69 3.08 16.96 -12.28
N PRO A 70 3.06 16.84 -10.94
CA PRO A 70 2.44 15.72 -10.26
C PRO A 70 0.95 15.59 -10.61
N ARG A 71 0.51 14.37 -10.93
CA ARG A 71 -0.88 14.06 -11.27
C ARG A 71 -1.33 12.79 -10.58
N LEU A 72 -2.47 12.87 -9.93
CA LEU A 72 -3.22 11.75 -9.38
C LEU A 72 -4.61 11.72 -10.04
N GLU A 73 -5.01 10.59 -10.59
CA GLU A 73 -6.28 10.43 -11.29
C GLU A 73 -7.03 9.19 -10.79
N PHE A 74 -8.33 9.33 -10.58
CA PHE A 74 -9.23 8.27 -10.14
C PHE A 74 -10.23 7.97 -11.25
N VAL A 75 -10.30 6.71 -11.69
CA VAL A 75 -11.22 6.27 -12.73
C VAL A 75 -12.01 5.08 -12.20
N ILE A 76 -13.34 5.19 -12.19
CA ILE A 76 -14.23 4.07 -11.88
C ILE A 76 -14.74 3.49 -13.19
N THR A 77 -14.62 2.17 -13.35
CA THR A 77 -15.10 1.45 -14.52
C THR A 77 -15.90 0.22 -14.09
N SER A 78 -16.92 -0.15 -14.88
CA SER A 78 -17.66 -1.41 -14.70
C SER A 78 -16.94 -2.62 -15.29
N LYS A 79 -15.81 -2.42 -15.97
CA LYS A 79 -14.98 -3.52 -16.44
C LYS A 79 -14.17 -4.07 -15.28
N ASP A 80 -14.35 -5.37 -15.00
CA ASP A 80 -13.49 -6.10 -14.08
C ASP A 80 -12.10 -6.32 -14.69
N ILE A 81 -11.19 -5.40 -14.43
CA ILE A 81 -9.80 -5.47 -14.91
C ILE A 81 -8.97 -6.43 -14.06
N THR A 82 -9.42 -6.69 -12.83
CA THR A 82 -8.74 -7.55 -11.86
C THR A 82 -9.07 -9.02 -11.99
N GLU A 83 -10.09 -9.37 -12.78
CA GLU A 83 -10.61 -10.73 -12.98
C GLU A 83 -11.05 -11.39 -11.66
N THR A 84 -11.57 -10.58 -10.72
CA THR A 84 -12.01 -11.04 -9.39
C THR A 84 -13.52 -11.25 -9.28
N GLY A 85 -14.28 -11.00 -10.35
CA GLY A 85 -15.74 -10.95 -10.36
C GLY A 85 -16.32 -9.65 -9.83
N ALA A 86 -15.55 -8.55 -9.82
CA ALA A 86 -15.98 -7.28 -9.26
C ALA A 86 -16.98 -6.54 -10.17
N GLU A 87 -18.04 -5.96 -9.60
CA GLU A 87 -19.04 -5.17 -10.34
C GLU A 87 -18.49 -3.83 -10.86
N ALA A 88 -17.49 -3.30 -10.16
CA ALA A 88 -16.75 -2.11 -10.56
C ALA A 88 -15.29 -2.21 -10.11
N THR A 89 -14.41 -1.57 -10.85
CA THR A 89 -12.99 -1.42 -10.53
C THR A 89 -12.65 0.06 -10.40
N LEU A 90 -12.04 0.43 -9.27
CA LEU A 90 -11.39 1.73 -9.09
C LEU A 90 -9.94 1.63 -9.56
N LEU A 91 -9.60 2.40 -10.58
CA LEU A 91 -8.23 2.58 -11.06
C LEU A 91 -7.69 3.89 -10.52
N ILE A 92 -6.44 3.84 -10.04
CA ILE A 92 -5.74 5.02 -9.52
C ILE A 92 -4.45 5.14 -10.32
N PHE A 93 -4.27 6.28 -10.97
CA PHE A 93 -3.08 6.58 -11.77
C PHE A 93 -2.29 7.69 -11.09
N ASN A 94 -1.00 7.46 -10.90
CA ASN A 94 -0.05 8.45 -10.42
C ASN A 94 1.17 8.46 -11.36
N ASN A 95 1.65 9.65 -11.73
CA ASN A 95 2.78 9.81 -12.64
C ASN A 95 4.14 9.95 -11.93
N GLU A 96 4.26 9.39 -10.72
CA GLU A 96 5.53 9.30 -10.00
C GLU A 96 6.62 8.62 -10.82
N LYS A 97 7.87 8.83 -10.39
CA LYS A 97 9.06 8.17 -10.90
C LYS A 97 9.00 6.64 -10.76
N GLY A 98 8.17 6.15 -9.85
CA GLY A 98 7.92 4.75 -9.56
C GLY A 98 8.65 4.25 -8.31
N PHE A 99 8.34 3.03 -7.91
CA PHE A 99 8.81 2.49 -6.64
C PHE A 99 10.29 2.10 -6.64
N SER A 100 11.01 2.58 -5.64
CA SER A 100 12.31 2.02 -5.25
C SER A 100 12.16 0.68 -4.54
N ARG A 101 13.26 -0.08 -4.42
CA ARG A 101 13.34 -1.31 -3.62
C ARG A 101 12.78 -1.10 -2.20
N LYS A 102 13.09 0.04 -1.59
CA LYS A 102 12.62 0.40 -0.24
C LYS A 102 11.12 0.65 -0.19
N ASN A 103 10.53 1.25 -1.24
CA ASN A 103 9.08 1.44 -1.30
C ASN A 103 8.38 0.07 -1.35
N ILE A 104 8.84 -0.84 -2.21
CA ILE A 104 8.32 -2.21 -2.31
C ILE A 104 8.46 -2.96 -0.97
N ASP A 105 9.62 -2.87 -0.32
CA ASP A 105 9.82 -3.50 0.98
C ASP A 105 8.87 -2.96 2.06
N SER A 106 8.55 -1.67 2.00
CA SER A 106 7.66 -0.98 2.95
C SER A 106 6.19 -1.34 2.73
N ILE A 107 5.68 -1.33 1.49
CA ILE A 107 4.28 -1.70 1.20
C ILE A 107 4.01 -3.18 1.47
N CYS A 108 5.03 -4.05 1.32
CA CYS A 108 4.93 -5.47 1.65
C CYS A 108 5.14 -5.77 3.15
N SER A 109 5.23 -4.75 4.02
CA SER A 109 5.43 -4.94 5.46
C SER A 109 4.15 -4.68 6.23
N VAL A 110 3.47 -5.75 6.68
CA VAL A 110 2.31 -5.64 7.57
C VAL A 110 2.77 -5.23 8.98
N GLY A 111 2.15 -4.19 9.56
CA GLY A 111 2.35 -3.77 10.96
C GLY A 111 3.66 -3.06 11.30
N ARG A 112 4.58 -2.86 10.35
CA ARG A 112 5.85 -2.11 10.54
C ARG A 112 5.78 -0.74 9.90
N SER A 113 5.13 0.22 10.56
CA SER A 113 5.16 1.62 10.11
C SER A 113 6.54 2.24 10.33
N THR A 114 7.16 2.71 9.24
CA THR A 114 8.43 3.45 9.22
C THR A 114 8.27 4.93 9.59
N LYS A 115 7.04 5.44 9.77
CA LYS A 115 6.75 6.84 10.13
C LYS A 115 6.77 7.12 11.65
N LYS A 116 7.63 6.43 12.43
CA LYS A 116 7.83 6.79 13.85
C LYS A 116 8.75 8.02 14.07
N GLY A 117 9.31 8.61 13.00
CA GLY A 117 10.41 9.58 13.10
C GLY A 117 10.26 10.97 12.45
N ASN A 118 9.28 11.23 11.56
CA ASN A 118 9.17 12.54 10.87
C ASN A 118 7.96 13.35 11.38
N ARG A 119 8.04 13.80 12.65
CA ARG A 119 6.96 14.52 13.37
C ARG A 119 6.96 16.05 13.14
N ASN A 120 7.31 16.56 11.95
CA ASN A 120 7.44 18.02 11.78
C ASN A 120 6.55 18.72 10.74
N ASN A 121 5.83 18.03 9.86
CA ASN A 121 4.84 18.69 9.00
C ASN A 121 3.48 18.01 9.20
N GLY A 122 2.59 18.71 9.90
CA GLY A 122 1.33 18.16 10.38
C GLY A 122 0.40 17.74 9.27
N TYR A 123 0.04 16.46 9.26
CA TYR A 123 -1.33 15.96 9.41
C TYR A 123 -1.21 14.57 10.05
N ILE A 124 -1.88 14.37 11.18
CA ILE A 124 -1.80 13.16 11.99
C ILE A 124 -2.61 12.07 11.29
N GLY A 125 -1.93 11.03 10.80
CA GLY A 125 -2.56 9.74 10.53
C GLY A 125 -2.95 9.13 11.86
N GLU A 126 -4.19 9.34 12.26
CA GLU A 126 -4.72 8.88 13.54
C GLU A 126 -4.88 7.35 13.48
N LYS A 127 -3.96 6.65 14.14
CA LYS A 127 -4.23 5.33 14.72
C LYS A 127 -5.57 5.41 15.45
N GLY A 128 -6.45 4.45 15.20
CA GLY A 128 -7.80 4.41 15.74
C GLY A 128 -7.93 4.90 17.17
N SER A 129 -8.67 5.99 17.34
CA SER A 129 -9.74 6.22 18.32
C SER A 129 -10.24 7.63 18.08
N TYR A 130 -11.33 7.77 17.33
CA TYR A 130 -12.13 8.99 17.37
C TYR A 130 -12.77 9.03 18.76
N ASP A 131 -12.06 9.59 19.73
CA ASP A 131 -12.68 10.04 20.96
C ASP A 131 -13.11 11.49 20.74
N GLY A 132 -14.41 11.71 20.81
CA GLY A 132 -15.02 12.99 20.50
C GLY A 132 -14.61 14.07 21.50
N CYS A 133 -14.38 15.28 20.99
CA CYS A 133 -14.87 16.47 21.68
C CYS A 133 -15.02 17.60 20.66
N LEU A 134 -16.27 17.81 20.24
CA LEU A 134 -16.75 19.12 19.79
C LEU A 134 -16.90 19.99 21.04
N HIS A 135 -16.01 20.99 21.19
CA HIS A 135 -16.29 22.42 21.43
C HIS A 135 -14.95 23.16 21.61
#